data_AF-A0A7V8SXI7-F1
#
_entry.id   AF-A0A7V8SXI7-F1
#
_cell.length_a   1.000
_cell.length_b   1.000
_cell.length_c   1.000
_cell.angle_alpha   90.00
_cell.angle_beta   90.00
_cell.angle_gamma   90.00
#
_symmetry.space_group_name_H-M   'P 1'
#
loop_
_entity.id
_entity.type
_entity.pdbx_description
1 polymer ?
#
loop_
_entity_poly.entity_id
_entity_poly.type
_entity_poly.pdbx_seq_one_letter_code
_entity_poly.pdbx_strand_id
1 'polypeptide(L)'
;MSETEEKMKHLDEMTCLLYLERQLDRARGLEVSLHTQECQSCRTLLRALERESRLLTRAMFEDNEPLPSRLAQFQEAARRSMQWIWALAFGLAATGVYALYTEYIEPWQRQLHEAGFNGTNLLGLLIFQSPFWKGWQSVITLLEFLALATLGGLGLMFLRRRIRRGSALALVFASLCAALLAPTQASATEFRKGDRITIGKDEVVHSDLYVAGGQIRIGGTIEGDLVVAGGDVEVSGHVLGDMLSTSGQVRMTGQVDGSIRGYAGNITIKGKVGRNVMSFGGDVNLDHDALITGSVTTGSGRLSLDGHVGRDLLAFAGQSNISGDIGGAAKIYGGELNIDSSADIRGPVDFEGDKEPQVSPQAKLASPVHFVKQTHGPNYSNPHYYIWQLIWASAYILFGLVLFALMPAFSSQAVNSLQEHLGATLGLAVLVGFGLFVAALIACVTVVGLFVGLATLALWFGTLYFGLVVVGAQLGQWLMGRTKEFWPLVGRMCVGVVIIRVLAMIPQVGWIFKYGAAFWGLGAISLVIFRRFQPVPATGLTVPP
;
A
#
# COMPACT_ATOMS: atom_id res chain seq x y z
N MET A 1 84.86 34.16 -57.05
CA MET A 1 84.43 32.76 -56.84
C MET A 1 83.52 32.78 -55.62
N SER A 2 82.27 33.26 -55.72
CA SER A 2 81.13 32.67 -56.43
C SER A 2 81.00 31.19 -56.11
N GLU A 3 80.20 30.84 -55.09
CA GLU A 3 79.25 29.71 -55.13
C GLU A 3 78.35 29.69 -53.87
N THR A 4 77.06 29.98 -54.11
CA THR A 4 75.84 29.50 -53.42
C THR A 4 75.66 29.73 -51.91
N GLU A 5 75.03 30.86 -51.55
CA GLU A 5 74.04 30.88 -50.46
C GLU A 5 72.84 30.03 -50.89
N GLU A 6 72.89 28.73 -50.61
CA GLU A 6 71.73 27.86 -50.77
C GLU A 6 70.68 28.28 -49.72
N LYS A 7 69.57 28.84 -50.20
CA LYS A 7 68.44 29.28 -49.38
C LYS A 7 67.90 28.07 -48.61
N MET A 8 68.37 27.84 -47.38
CA MET A 8 67.88 26.73 -46.54
C MET A 8 66.36 26.86 -46.36
N LYS A 9 65.60 25.97 -47.00
CA LYS A 9 64.15 25.89 -46.81
C LYS A 9 63.87 25.42 -45.38
N HIS A 10 63.20 26.25 -44.60
CA HIS A 10 62.72 25.88 -43.28
C HIS A 10 61.60 24.84 -43.37
N LEU A 11 61.54 23.97 -42.37
CA LEU A 11 60.45 23.02 -42.19
C LEU A 11 59.15 23.74 -41.83
N ASP A 12 58.04 23.23 -42.36
CA ASP A 12 56.70 23.68 -42.01
C ASP A 12 56.29 23.18 -40.61
N GLU A 13 55.39 23.93 -39.96
CA GLU A 13 54.91 23.65 -38.61
C GLU A 13 54.19 22.30 -38.52
N MET A 14 53.37 21.98 -39.54
CA MET A 14 52.67 20.70 -39.61
C MET A 14 53.63 19.52 -39.69
N THR A 15 54.76 19.69 -40.39
CA THR A 15 55.78 18.63 -40.49
C THR A 15 56.47 18.41 -39.13
N CYS A 16 56.71 19.47 -38.37
CA CYS A 16 57.26 19.37 -37.02
C CYS A 16 56.29 18.70 -36.03
N LEU A 17 54.97 18.97 -36.15
CA LEU A 17 53.94 18.32 -35.35
C LEU A 17 53.84 16.82 -35.66
N LEU A 18 53.75 16.44 -36.94
CA LEU A 18 53.70 15.03 -37.34
C LEU A 18 54.96 14.25 -36.93
N TYR A 19 56.10 14.92 -36.85
CA TYR A 19 57.33 14.35 -36.30
C TYR A 19 57.20 14.07 -34.78
N LEU A 20 56.70 15.03 -34.00
CA LEU A 20 56.49 14.88 -32.55
C LEU A 20 55.47 13.78 -32.21
N GLU A 21 54.41 13.66 -33.02
CA GLU A 21 53.38 12.64 -32.89
C GLU A 21 53.81 11.26 -33.44
N ARG A 22 55.03 11.14 -33.99
CA ARG A 22 55.57 9.93 -34.64
C ARG A 22 54.72 9.40 -35.79
N GLN A 23 54.05 10.29 -36.51
CA GLN A 23 53.20 9.96 -37.67
C GLN A 23 53.94 10.05 -39.01
N LEU A 24 55.16 10.58 -39.03
CA LEU A 24 56.02 10.58 -40.21
C LEU A 24 56.66 9.20 -40.46
N ASP A 25 56.86 8.90 -41.74
CA ASP A 25 57.65 7.75 -42.18
C ASP A 25 59.11 7.88 -41.77
N ARG A 26 59.80 6.74 -41.65
CA ARG A 26 61.15 6.69 -41.06
C ARG A 26 62.19 7.50 -41.85
N ALA A 27 62.05 7.59 -43.17
CA ALA A 27 62.95 8.37 -44.02
C ALA A 27 62.75 9.88 -43.79
N ARG A 28 61.50 10.34 -43.79
CA ARG A 28 61.18 11.76 -43.55
C ARG A 28 61.45 12.19 -42.12
N GLY A 29 61.24 11.32 -41.14
CA GLY A 29 61.61 11.60 -39.74
C GLY A 29 63.11 11.79 -39.55
N LEU A 30 63.95 11.03 -40.25
CA LEU A 30 65.41 11.22 -40.24
C LEU A 30 65.80 12.56 -40.85
N GLU A 31 65.18 12.96 -41.96
CA GLU A 31 65.41 14.26 -42.61
C GLU A 31 65.07 15.44 -41.67
N VAL A 32 63.93 15.37 -40.98
CA VAL A 32 63.55 16.37 -39.96
C VAL A 32 64.55 16.40 -38.80
N SER A 33 65.03 15.24 -38.35
CA SER A 33 66.01 15.15 -37.27
C SER A 33 67.37 15.74 -37.65
N LEU A 34 67.83 15.53 -38.89
CA LEU A 34 69.08 16.09 -39.41
C LEU A 34 68.94 17.60 -39.64
N HIS A 35 67.85 18.03 -40.26
CA HIS A 35 67.60 19.45 -40.53
C HIS A 35 67.51 20.28 -39.24
N THR A 36 66.91 19.75 -38.17
CA THR A 36 66.84 20.45 -36.87
C THR A 36 68.18 20.48 -36.12
N GLN A 37 69.16 19.67 -36.52
CA GLN A 37 70.55 19.75 -36.02
C GLN A 37 71.36 20.86 -36.70
N GLU A 38 70.99 21.26 -37.90
CA GLU A 38 71.68 22.30 -38.66
C GLU A 38 70.94 23.65 -38.60
N CYS A 39 69.61 23.64 -38.57
CA CYS A 39 68.78 24.84 -38.62
C CYS A 39 68.30 25.28 -37.22
N GLN A 40 68.76 26.44 -36.76
CA GLN A 40 68.39 26.97 -35.44
C GLN A 40 66.90 27.36 -35.34
N SER A 41 66.30 27.93 -36.37
CA SER A 41 64.88 28.33 -36.35
C SER A 41 63.95 27.13 -36.23
N CYS A 42 64.15 26.09 -37.04
CA CYS A 42 63.35 24.86 -36.97
C CYS A 42 63.53 24.12 -35.65
N ARG A 43 64.72 24.13 -35.05
CA ARG A 43 64.94 23.60 -33.69
C ARG A 43 64.12 24.35 -32.64
N THR A 44 64.03 25.67 -32.78
CA THR A 44 63.29 26.51 -31.84
C THR A 44 61.79 26.27 -31.95
N LEU A 45 61.28 26.15 -33.19
CA LEU A 45 59.89 25.78 -33.47
C LEU A 45 59.53 24.41 -32.88
N LEU A 46 60.37 23.39 -33.12
CA LEU A 46 60.13 22.04 -32.60
C LEU A 46 60.07 22.02 -31.06
N ARG A 47 60.94 22.76 -30.38
CA ARG A 47 60.92 22.89 -28.91
C ARG A 47 59.69 23.63 -28.39
N ALA A 48 59.19 24.62 -29.14
CA ALA A 48 57.96 25.33 -28.78
C ALA A 48 56.75 24.38 -28.85
N LEU A 49 56.60 23.65 -29.95
CA LEU A 49 55.53 22.67 -30.14
C LEU A 49 55.59 21.53 -29.11
N GLU A 50 56.78 21.04 -28.77
CA GLU A 50 56.95 20.01 -27.73
C GLU A 50 56.56 20.53 -26.33
N ARG A 51 56.73 21.83 -26.07
CA ARG A 51 56.30 22.45 -24.81
C ARG A 51 54.78 22.60 -24.77
N GLU A 52 54.15 23.03 -25.85
CA GLU A 52 52.69 23.14 -25.94
C GLU A 52 51.99 21.79 -25.83
N SER A 53 52.47 20.77 -26.54
CA SER A 53 51.94 19.40 -26.45
C SER A 53 52.01 18.86 -25.01
N ARG A 54 53.12 19.12 -24.29
CA ARG A 54 53.25 18.75 -22.88
C ARG A 54 52.29 19.50 -21.96
N LEU A 55 52.02 20.77 -22.23
CA LEU A 55 51.05 21.56 -21.46
C LEU A 55 49.63 21.05 -21.66
N LEU A 56 49.23 20.79 -22.91
CA LEU A 56 47.92 20.20 -23.24
C LEU A 56 47.74 18.83 -22.60
N THR A 57 48.78 17.99 -22.65
CA THR A 57 48.75 16.68 -22.01
C THR A 57 48.56 16.80 -20.49
N ARG A 58 49.27 17.74 -19.83
CA ARG A 58 49.09 17.97 -18.39
C ARG A 58 47.69 18.48 -18.03
N ALA A 59 47.15 19.42 -18.81
CA ALA A 59 45.80 19.93 -18.61
C ALA A 59 44.74 18.82 -18.74
N MET A 60 44.93 17.86 -19.66
CA MET A 60 44.04 16.70 -19.79
C MET A 60 44.09 15.73 -18.60
N PHE A 61 45.18 15.72 -17.82
CA PHE A 61 45.33 14.85 -16.65
C PHE A 61 45.04 15.57 -15.32
N GLU A 62 44.74 16.87 -15.33
CA GLU A 62 44.45 17.68 -14.14
C GLU A 62 43.15 17.25 -13.43
N ASP A 63 42.18 16.68 -14.16
CA ASP A 63 40.96 16.07 -13.59
C ASP A 63 41.21 14.75 -12.81
N ASN A 64 42.43 14.18 -12.87
CA ASN A 64 42.79 12.90 -12.23
C ASN A 64 43.73 13.06 -11.02
N GLU A 65 43.73 14.22 -10.35
CA GLU A 65 44.55 14.40 -9.16
C GLU A 65 43.97 13.62 -7.96
N PRO A 66 44.73 12.73 -7.29
CA PRO A 66 44.24 11.99 -6.14
C PRO A 66 43.92 12.96 -4.99
N LEU A 67 42.70 12.86 -4.46
CA LEU A 67 42.22 13.62 -3.30
C LEU A 67 43.29 13.66 -2.17
N PRO A 68 43.59 14.83 -1.59
CA PRO A 68 44.52 14.95 -0.47
C PRO A 68 44.17 13.96 0.64
N SER A 69 45.16 13.21 1.14
CA SER A 69 44.96 12.13 2.13
C SER A 69 44.19 12.56 3.39
N ARG A 70 44.25 13.84 3.76
CA ARG A 70 43.47 14.41 4.87
C ARG A 70 41.97 14.43 4.61
N LEU A 71 41.54 14.70 3.37
CA LEU A 71 40.12 14.67 3.00
C LEU A 71 39.60 13.23 2.93
N ALA A 72 40.41 12.30 2.43
CA ALA A 72 40.07 10.87 2.44
C ALA A 72 39.89 10.33 3.87
N GLN A 73 40.79 10.68 4.80
CA GLN A 73 40.69 10.32 6.22
C GLN A 73 39.45 10.95 6.89
N PHE A 74 39.14 12.20 6.58
CA PHE A 74 37.92 12.84 7.06
C PHE A 74 36.66 12.14 6.55
N GLN A 75 36.65 11.73 5.28
CA GLN A 75 35.54 11.03 4.67
C GLN A 75 35.35 9.62 5.27
N GLU A 76 36.43 8.89 5.57
CA GLU A 76 36.37 7.61 6.28
C GLU A 76 35.90 7.76 7.73
N ALA A 77 36.39 8.76 8.46
CA ALA A 77 35.95 9.06 9.82
C ALA A 77 34.46 9.44 9.85
N ALA A 78 34.00 10.27 8.90
CA ALA A 78 32.61 10.63 8.75
C ALA A 78 31.74 9.41 8.43
N ARG A 79 32.20 8.51 7.54
CA ARG A 79 31.50 7.28 7.17
C ARG A 79 31.36 6.31 8.35
N ARG A 80 32.42 6.16 9.17
CA ARG A 80 32.40 5.36 10.41
C ARG A 80 31.49 5.94 11.49
N SER A 81 31.47 7.27 11.65
CA SER A 81 30.56 7.92 12.61
C SER A 81 29.09 7.79 12.18
N MET A 82 28.83 7.81 10.86
CA MET A 82 27.48 7.67 10.31
C MET A 82 26.89 6.27 10.51
N GLN A 83 27.73 5.22 10.59
CA GLN A 83 27.27 3.83 10.77
C GLN A 83 26.48 3.62 12.07
N TRP A 84 26.86 4.27 13.17
CA TRP A 84 26.14 4.18 14.44
C TRP A 84 24.78 4.88 14.38
N ILE A 85 24.69 6.00 13.65
CA ILE A 85 23.44 6.72 13.39
C ILE A 85 22.48 5.81 12.61
N TRP A 86 23.00 5.03 11.66
CA TRP A 86 22.20 4.07 10.89
C TRP A 86 21.72 2.88 11.73
N ALA A 87 22.58 2.29 12.57
CA ALA A 87 22.18 1.21 13.48
C ALA A 87 21.06 1.67 14.42
N LEU A 88 21.17 2.91 14.93
CA LEU A 88 20.16 3.52 15.79
C LEU A 88 18.85 3.80 15.04
N ALA A 89 18.91 4.32 13.81
CA ALA A 89 17.73 4.55 12.97
C ALA A 89 16.98 3.24 12.65
N PHE A 90 17.71 2.17 12.31
CA PHE A 90 17.14 0.86 12.00
C PHE A 90 16.55 0.19 13.24
N GLY A 91 17.25 0.27 14.38
CA GLY A 91 16.75 -0.20 15.67
C GLY A 91 15.43 0.49 16.04
N LEU A 92 15.37 1.83 15.92
CA LEU A 92 14.16 2.60 16.18
C LEU A 92 13.01 2.24 15.22
N ALA A 93 13.29 2.04 13.94
CA ALA A 93 12.27 1.65 12.97
C ALA A 93 11.72 0.24 13.25
N ALA A 94 12.58 -0.72 13.60
CA ALA A 94 12.18 -2.07 13.97
C ALA A 94 11.35 -2.08 15.27
N THR A 95 11.77 -1.31 16.30
CA THR A 95 10.96 -1.14 17.52
C THR A 95 9.63 -0.47 17.23
N GLY A 96 9.57 0.37 16.20
CA GLY A 96 8.33 0.98 15.73
C GLY A 96 7.35 0.04 15.08
N VAL A 97 7.84 -0.81 14.20
CA VAL A 97 7.02 -1.86 13.60
C VAL A 97 6.51 -2.81 14.68
N TYR A 98 7.36 -3.15 15.65
CA TYR A 98 6.96 -3.96 16.81
C TYR A 98 5.90 -3.25 17.66
N ALA A 99 6.09 -1.97 18.01
CA ALA A 99 5.13 -1.19 18.78
C ALA A 99 3.78 -1.02 18.05
N LEU A 100 3.79 -0.75 16.74
CA LEU A 100 2.58 -0.75 15.89
C LEU A 100 1.83 -2.07 16.01
N TYR A 101 2.57 -3.16 15.91
CA TYR A 101 1.98 -4.48 15.98
C TYR A 101 1.36 -4.72 17.35
N THR A 102 2.09 -4.49 18.44
CA THR A 102 1.62 -4.83 19.79
C THR A 102 0.56 -3.87 20.35
N GLU A 103 0.54 -2.60 19.94
CA GLU A 103 -0.37 -1.61 20.53
C GLU A 103 -1.64 -1.36 19.72
N TYR A 104 -1.57 -1.51 18.40
CA TYR A 104 -2.71 -1.24 17.53
C TYR A 104 -3.23 -2.52 16.90
N ILE A 105 -2.35 -3.30 16.29
CA ILE A 105 -2.77 -4.46 15.50
C ILE A 105 -3.19 -5.60 16.43
N GLU A 106 -2.40 -5.91 17.46
CA GLU A 106 -2.64 -7.03 18.35
C GLU A 106 -3.89 -6.86 19.22
N PRO A 107 -4.18 -5.70 19.84
CA PRO A 107 -5.42 -5.51 20.60
C PRO A 107 -6.64 -5.53 19.70
N TRP A 108 -6.57 -4.91 18.52
CA TRP A 108 -7.63 -4.97 17.51
C TRP A 108 -7.85 -6.40 17.01
N GLN A 109 -6.76 -7.15 16.77
CA GLN A 109 -6.82 -8.55 16.38
C GLN A 109 -7.44 -9.41 17.48
N ARG A 110 -7.10 -9.20 18.76
CA ARG A 110 -7.73 -9.89 19.90
C ARG A 110 -9.21 -9.55 20.03
N GLN A 111 -9.57 -8.27 19.94
CA GLN A 111 -10.97 -7.82 19.93
C GLN A 111 -11.75 -8.43 18.77
N LEU A 112 -11.14 -8.52 17.58
CA LEU A 112 -11.71 -9.23 16.45
C LEU A 112 -11.87 -10.72 16.73
N HIS A 113 -10.91 -11.38 17.37
CA HIS A 113 -11.00 -12.80 17.74
C HIS A 113 -12.13 -13.03 18.76
N GLU A 114 -12.24 -12.17 19.79
CA GLU A 114 -13.32 -12.19 20.79
C GLU A 114 -14.68 -11.88 20.16
N ALA A 115 -14.73 -10.94 19.21
CA ALA A 115 -15.91 -10.66 18.41
C ALA A 115 -16.26 -11.80 17.47
N GLY A 116 -15.37 -12.76 17.18
CA GLY A 116 -15.64 -13.91 16.32
C GLY A 116 -15.16 -13.78 14.87
N PHE A 117 -14.15 -12.96 14.61
CA PHE A 117 -13.35 -12.86 13.38
C PHE A 117 -11.98 -13.54 13.56
N ASN A 118 -11.96 -14.84 13.84
CA ASN A 118 -10.72 -15.61 13.76
C ASN A 118 -10.51 -16.12 12.32
N GLY A 119 -9.25 -16.31 11.90
CA GLY A 119 -8.91 -16.78 10.53
C GLY A 119 -9.39 -18.18 10.17
N THR A 120 -10.05 -18.87 11.11
CA THR A 120 -10.66 -20.20 10.96
C THR A 120 -12.19 -20.15 10.86
N ASN A 121 -12.81 -18.99 11.07
CA ASN A 121 -14.26 -18.84 11.04
C ASN A 121 -14.78 -18.69 9.61
N LEU A 122 -15.99 -19.18 9.38
CA LEU A 122 -16.69 -19.16 8.09
C LEU A 122 -16.76 -17.75 7.47
N LEU A 123 -16.77 -16.67 8.27
CA LEU A 123 -16.74 -15.29 7.77
C LEU A 123 -15.35 -14.86 7.27
N GLY A 124 -14.26 -15.33 7.91
CA GLY A 124 -12.90 -15.16 7.37
C GLY A 124 -12.75 -15.98 6.09
N LEU A 125 -13.26 -17.21 6.09
CA LEU A 125 -13.35 -18.04 4.89
C LEU A 125 -14.30 -17.45 3.84
N LEU A 126 -15.37 -16.73 4.18
CA LEU A 126 -16.25 -16.09 3.20
C LEU A 126 -15.68 -14.76 2.71
N ILE A 127 -15.05 -13.94 3.54
CA ILE A 127 -14.40 -12.71 3.06
C ILE A 127 -13.20 -13.06 2.16
N PHE A 128 -12.46 -14.13 2.46
CA PHE A 128 -11.32 -14.59 1.66
C PHE A 128 -11.65 -15.71 0.64
N GLN A 129 -12.82 -16.36 0.68
CA GLN A 129 -13.24 -17.47 -0.22
C GLN A 129 -14.76 -17.48 -0.60
N SER A 130 -15.49 -16.36 -0.49
CA SER A 130 -16.89 -16.16 -0.95
C SER A 130 -17.10 -16.52 -2.43
N PRO A 131 -18.36 -16.62 -2.96
CA PRO A 131 -18.62 -16.70 -4.40
C PRO A 131 -17.85 -15.69 -5.27
N PHE A 132 -17.44 -14.55 -4.70
CA PHE A 132 -16.48 -13.62 -5.29
C PHE A 132 -15.17 -14.32 -5.70
N TRP A 133 -14.66 -15.20 -4.85
CA TRP A 133 -13.47 -16.03 -5.06
C TRP A 133 -13.72 -17.27 -5.95
N LYS A 134 -14.95 -17.77 -6.12
CA LYS A 134 -15.23 -18.86 -7.10
C LYS A 134 -15.08 -18.38 -8.55
N GLY A 135 -15.45 -17.14 -8.85
CA GLY A 135 -15.10 -16.50 -10.13
C GLY A 135 -13.59 -16.39 -10.32
N TRP A 136 -12.86 -16.12 -9.23
CA TRP A 136 -11.40 -16.11 -9.20
C TRP A 136 -10.78 -17.49 -9.34
N GLN A 137 -11.32 -18.54 -8.71
CA GLN A 137 -10.87 -19.91 -8.91
C GLN A 137 -11.02 -20.32 -10.37
N SER A 138 -12.11 -19.96 -11.05
CA SER A 138 -12.26 -20.20 -12.49
C SER A 138 -11.23 -19.45 -13.33
N VAL A 139 -10.84 -18.23 -12.93
CA VAL A 139 -9.80 -17.44 -13.62
C VAL A 139 -8.39 -17.92 -13.29
N ILE A 140 -8.11 -18.29 -12.04
CA ILE A 140 -6.84 -18.87 -11.58
C ILE A 140 -6.64 -20.24 -12.23
N THR A 141 -7.66 -21.09 -12.27
CA THR A 141 -7.60 -22.36 -13.00
C THR A 141 -7.42 -22.11 -14.49
N LEU A 142 -8.08 -21.12 -15.11
CA LEU A 142 -7.85 -20.78 -16.52
C LEU A 142 -6.43 -20.23 -16.77
N LEU A 143 -5.86 -19.47 -15.83
CA LEU A 143 -4.48 -19.01 -15.86
C LEU A 143 -3.47 -20.14 -15.62
N GLU A 144 -3.78 -21.09 -14.74
CA GLU A 144 -2.99 -22.31 -14.52
C GLU A 144 -3.06 -23.21 -15.75
N PHE A 145 -4.21 -23.34 -16.39
CA PHE A 145 -4.36 -24.04 -17.66
C PHE A 145 -3.60 -23.33 -18.78
N LEU A 146 -3.64 -22.01 -18.87
CA LEU A 146 -2.84 -21.23 -19.82
C LEU A 146 -1.33 -21.34 -19.50
N ALA A 147 -0.94 -21.33 -18.23
CA ALA A 147 0.44 -21.51 -17.80
C ALA A 147 0.94 -22.94 -18.09
N LEU A 148 0.14 -23.97 -17.84
CA LEU A 148 0.42 -25.36 -18.18
C LEU A 148 0.37 -25.61 -19.69
N ALA A 149 -0.51 -24.93 -20.43
CA ALA A 149 -0.56 -25.00 -21.89
C ALA A 149 0.62 -24.27 -22.54
N THR A 150 1.09 -23.17 -21.96
CA THR A 150 2.28 -22.45 -22.42
C THR A 150 3.56 -23.18 -22.02
N LEU A 151 3.67 -23.71 -20.80
CA LEU A 151 4.78 -24.56 -20.36
C LEU A 151 4.79 -25.90 -21.10
N GLY A 152 3.62 -26.50 -21.32
CA GLY A 152 3.44 -27.72 -22.11
C GLY A 152 3.69 -27.49 -23.60
N GLY A 153 3.32 -26.32 -24.14
CA GLY A 153 3.63 -25.88 -25.50
C GLY A 153 5.12 -25.60 -25.70
N LEU A 154 5.76 -24.92 -24.75
CA LEU A 154 7.20 -24.71 -24.71
C LEU A 154 7.96 -26.04 -24.54
N GLY A 155 7.46 -26.92 -23.68
CA GLY A 155 7.96 -28.28 -23.47
C GLY A 155 7.83 -29.13 -24.73
N LEU A 156 6.68 -29.13 -25.40
CA LEU A 156 6.45 -29.78 -26.70
C LEU A 156 7.30 -29.19 -27.81
N MET A 157 7.58 -27.87 -27.79
CA MET A 157 8.47 -27.21 -28.75
C MET A 157 9.94 -27.59 -28.50
N PHE A 158 10.35 -27.73 -27.24
CA PHE A 158 11.67 -28.20 -26.84
C PHE A 158 11.85 -29.70 -27.13
N LEU A 159 10.80 -30.50 -26.93
CA LEU A 159 10.79 -31.95 -27.16
C LEU A 159 10.62 -32.29 -28.65
N ARG A 160 9.91 -31.46 -29.43
CA ARG A 160 9.85 -31.53 -30.91
C ARG A 160 11.23 -31.36 -31.56
N ARG A 161 12.13 -30.61 -30.92
CA ARG A 161 13.53 -30.51 -31.37
C ARG A 161 14.35 -31.78 -31.11
N ARG A 162 13.87 -32.70 -30.25
CA ARG A 162 14.68 -33.85 -29.78
C ARG A 162 14.08 -35.24 -30.03
N ILE A 163 12.79 -35.37 -30.33
CA ILE A 163 12.13 -36.68 -30.41
C ILE A 163 11.28 -36.80 -31.68
N ARG A 164 11.66 -37.75 -32.55
CA ARG A 164 10.88 -38.17 -33.72
C ARG A 164 9.88 -39.28 -33.34
N ARG A 165 8.61 -39.04 -33.72
CA ARG A 165 7.47 -39.99 -33.92
C ARG A 165 6.56 -40.35 -32.72
N GLY A 166 5.31 -39.89 -32.80
CA GLY A 166 4.09 -40.71 -32.70
C GLY A 166 3.49 -41.01 -31.32
N SER A 167 4.26 -41.50 -30.35
CA SER A 167 3.70 -42.23 -29.20
C SER A 167 3.43 -41.38 -27.94
N ALA A 168 4.08 -40.23 -27.78
CA ALA A 168 3.88 -39.39 -26.59
C ALA A 168 2.54 -38.63 -26.58
N LEU A 169 1.99 -38.33 -27.77
CA LEU A 169 0.76 -37.54 -27.91
C LEU A 169 -0.48 -38.36 -27.52
N ALA A 170 -0.46 -39.68 -27.75
CA ALA A 170 -1.55 -40.58 -27.41
C ALA A 170 -1.66 -40.81 -25.89
N LEU A 171 -0.53 -40.87 -25.18
CA LEU A 171 -0.52 -41.05 -23.71
C LEU A 171 -1.03 -39.81 -22.98
N VAL A 172 -0.69 -38.61 -23.46
CA VAL A 172 -1.20 -37.34 -22.89
C VAL A 172 -2.71 -37.21 -23.12
N PHE A 173 -3.20 -37.57 -24.31
CA PHE A 173 -4.63 -37.57 -24.60
C PHE A 173 -5.40 -38.59 -23.76
N ALA A 174 -4.84 -39.80 -23.57
CA ALA A 174 -5.45 -40.83 -22.73
C ALA A 174 -5.49 -40.42 -21.25
N SER A 175 -4.44 -39.78 -20.71
CA SER A 175 -4.44 -39.26 -19.33
C SER A 175 -5.42 -38.11 -19.14
N LEU A 176 -5.59 -37.26 -20.16
CA LEU A 176 -6.54 -36.14 -20.12
C LEU A 176 -7.99 -36.67 -20.15
N CYS A 177 -8.29 -37.64 -21.01
CA CYS A 177 -9.61 -38.29 -21.04
C CYS A 177 -9.93 -39.05 -19.76
N ALA A 178 -8.95 -39.71 -19.12
CA ALA A 178 -9.15 -40.38 -17.84
C ALA A 178 -9.43 -39.40 -16.69
N ALA A 179 -8.81 -38.21 -16.70
CA ALA A 179 -9.08 -37.15 -15.72
C ALA A 179 -10.47 -36.50 -15.90
N LEU A 180 -10.96 -36.43 -17.14
CA LEU A 180 -12.32 -35.94 -17.48
C LEU A 180 -13.44 -36.91 -17.07
N LEU A 181 -13.13 -38.17 -16.76
CA LEU A 181 -14.11 -39.22 -16.41
C LEU A 181 -14.22 -39.49 -14.89
N ALA A 182 -13.49 -38.76 -14.04
CA ALA A 182 -13.61 -38.90 -12.59
C ALA A 182 -14.94 -38.29 -12.10
N PRO A 183 -15.77 -39.02 -11.33
CA PRO A 183 -17.03 -38.48 -10.81
C PRO A 183 -16.73 -37.35 -9.82
N THR A 184 -17.30 -36.16 -10.07
CA THR A 184 -17.29 -35.06 -9.11
C THR A 184 -18.22 -35.42 -7.96
N GLN A 185 -17.71 -35.39 -6.73
CA GLN A 185 -18.56 -35.47 -5.53
C GLN A 185 -19.44 -34.22 -5.50
N ALA A 186 -20.70 -34.36 -5.90
CA ALA A 186 -21.69 -33.30 -5.81
C ALA A 186 -22.20 -33.26 -4.36
N SER A 187 -21.60 -32.41 -3.54
CA SER A 187 -22.28 -31.93 -2.33
C SER A 187 -23.48 -31.11 -2.80
N ALA A 188 -24.69 -31.56 -2.51
CA ALA A 188 -25.92 -30.90 -2.93
C ALA A 188 -26.14 -29.65 -2.06
N THR A 189 -25.50 -28.55 -2.43
CA THR A 189 -25.77 -27.22 -1.88
C THR A 189 -26.92 -26.59 -2.65
N GLU A 190 -27.99 -26.17 -1.97
CA GLU A 190 -29.16 -25.58 -2.61
C GLU A 190 -29.01 -24.06 -2.75
N PHE A 191 -29.03 -23.58 -4.01
CA PHE A 191 -28.96 -22.16 -4.35
C PHE A 191 -30.28 -21.68 -4.93
N ARG A 192 -30.89 -20.66 -4.32
CA ARG A 192 -32.11 -20.00 -4.83
C ARG A 192 -31.84 -18.55 -5.17
N LYS A 193 -32.18 -18.15 -6.40
CA LYS A 193 -32.04 -16.77 -6.90
C LYS A 193 -33.32 -16.30 -7.58
N GLY A 194 -33.73 -15.07 -7.30
CA GLY A 194 -34.93 -14.46 -7.89
C GLY A 194 -35.34 -13.17 -7.16
N ASP A 195 -36.26 -12.39 -7.73
CA ASP A 195 -36.69 -11.12 -7.12
C ASP A 195 -37.50 -11.32 -5.85
N ARG A 196 -38.37 -12.35 -5.82
CA ARG A 196 -39.15 -12.73 -4.64
C ARG A 196 -38.98 -14.22 -4.37
N ILE A 197 -38.40 -14.55 -3.23
CA ILE A 197 -38.16 -15.93 -2.80
C ILE A 197 -38.96 -16.18 -1.54
N THR A 198 -39.67 -17.31 -1.49
CA THR A 198 -40.44 -17.71 -0.32
C THR A 198 -40.20 -19.18 -0.06
N ILE A 199 -39.70 -19.50 1.14
CA ILE A 199 -39.65 -20.85 1.68
C ILE A 199 -40.91 -21.03 2.52
N GLY A 200 -41.79 -21.93 2.09
CA GLY A 200 -43.10 -22.14 2.72
C GLY A 200 -42.95 -22.66 4.15
N LYS A 201 -43.97 -22.45 5.01
CA LYS A 201 -43.93 -22.94 6.41
C LYS A 201 -43.78 -24.46 6.54
N ASP A 202 -44.32 -25.19 5.58
CA ASP A 202 -44.29 -26.66 5.54
C ASP A 202 -43.07 -27.20 4.79
N GLU A 203 -42.21 -26.32 4.29
CA GLU A 203 -41.03 -26.70 3.51
C GLU A 203 -39.84 -26.94 4.45
N VAL A 204 -39.17 -28.08 4.26
CA VAL A 204 -37.94 -28.43 4.97
C VAL A 204 -36.80 -28.49 3.96
N VAL A 205 -35.77 -27.67 4.19
CA VAL A 205 -34.53 -27.71 3.42
C VAL A 205 -33.52 -28.55 4.20
N HIS A 206 -33.21 -29.74 3.69
CA HIS A 206 -32.35 -30.73 4.34
C HIS A 206 -30.83 -30.43 4.22
N SER A 207 -30.47 -29.23 3.79
CA SER A 207 -29.08 -28.81 3.56
C SER A 207 -28.89 -27.34 3.89
N ASP A 208 -27.66 -26.84 3.74
CA ASP A 208 -27.39 -25.41 3.74
C ASP A 208 -28.15 -24.71 2.61
N LEU A 209 -28.73 -23.56 2.92
CA LEU A 209 -29.54 -22.77 2.00
C LEU A 209 -28.86 -21.44 1.67
N TYR A 210 -28.57 -21.23 0.39
CA TYR A 210 -28.00 -19.99 -0.13
C TYR A 210 -29.05 -19.23 -0.95
N VAL A 211 -29.46 -18.05 -0.47
CA VAL A 211 -30.55 -17.27 -1.07
C VAL A 211 -30.08 -15.87 -1.43
N ALA A 212 -30.34 -15.45 -2.67
CA ALA A 212 -30.10 -14.08 -3.11
C ALA A 212 -31.31 -13.50 -3.86
N GLY A 213 -31.84 -12.36 -3.42
CA GLY A 213 -33.05 -11.80 -4.00
C GLY A 213 -33.47 -10.42 -3.46
N GLY A 214 -34.51 -9.83 -4.05
CA GLY A 214 -35.06 -8.54 -3.62
C GLY A 214 -35.83 -8.65 -2.30
N GLN A 215 -36.83 -9.53 -2.27
CA GLN A 215 -37.65 -9.84 -1.09
C GLN A 215 -37.57 -11.34 -0.78
N ILE A 216 -37.16 -11.68 0.43
CA ILE A 216 -36.90 -13.05 0.86
C ILE A 216 -37.71 -13.33 2.12
N ARG A 217 -38.59 -14.34 2.06
CA ARG A 217 -39.37 -14.82 3.21
C ARG A 217 -39.02 -16.27 3.50
N ILE A 218 -38.57 -16.54 4.72
CA ILE A 218 -38.19 -17.88 5.16
C ILE A 218 -39.14 -18.27 6.29
N GLY A 219 -40.19 -19.01 5.95
CA GLY A 219 -41.17 -19.52 6.91
C GLY A 219 -40.96 -20.99 7.30
N GLY A 220 -40.21 -21.74 6.50
CA GLY A 220 -39.98 -23.18 6.69
C GLY A 220 -38.81 -23.51 7.61
N THR A 221 -38.45 -24.79 7.65
CA THR A 221 -37.32 -25.30 8.44
C THR A 221 -36.08 -25.48 7.57
N ILE A 222 -34.93 -25.02 8.04
CA ILE A 222 -33.63 -25.21 7.40
C ILE A 222 -32.78 -26.04 8.35
N GLU A 223 -32.44 -27.27 7.95
CA GLU A 223 -31.65 -28.19 8.80
C GLU A 223 -30.17 -27.82 8.84
N GLY A 224 -29.67 -27.10 7.82
CA GLY A 224 -28.30 -26.58 7.76
C GLY A 224 -28.19 -25.09 8.07
N ASP A 225 -27.14 -24.47 7.52
CA ASP A 225 -26.88 -23.04 7.65
C ASP A 225 -27.70 -22.22 6.63
N LEU A 226 -28.14 -21.03 7.03
CA LEU A 226 -28.81 -20.07 6.16
C LEU A 226 -27.85 -18.96 5.76
N VAL A 227 -27.53 -18.84 4.47
CA VAL A 227 -26.78 -17.70 3.91
C VAL A 227 -27.70 -16.90 3.00
N VAL A 228 -28.03 -15.67 3.41
CA VAL A 228 -29.03 -14.84 2.73
C VAL A 228 -28.49 -13.45 2.39
N ALA A 229 -28.73 -13.02 1.15
CA ALA A 229 -28.43 -11.67 0.70
C ALA A 229 -29.63 -11.04 -0.01
N GLY A 230 -30.13 -9.90 0.46
CA GLY A 230 -31.31 -9.30 -0.19
C GLY A 230 -31.75 -7.93 0.30
N GLY A 231 -32.74 -7.35 -0.36
CA GLY A 231 -33.28 -6.04 0.03
C GLY A 231 -34.03 -6.11 1.36
N ASP A 232 -35.06 -6.95 1.40
CA ASP A 232 -35.94 -7.19 2.57
C ASP A 232 -35.94 -8.68 2.90
N VAL A 233 -35.44 -9.04 4.08
CA VAL A 233 -35.32 -10.42 4.55
C VAL A 233 -36.14 -10.63 5.81
N GLU A 234 -37.09 -11.55 5.74
CA GLU A 234 -37.94 -11.96 6.86
C GLU A 234 -37.72 -13.44 7.15
N VAL A 235 -37.26 -13.76 8.36
CA VAL A 235 -37.03 -15.14 8.83
C VAL A 235 -37.97 -15.41 9.99
N SER A 236 -39.05 -16.13 9.69
CA SER A 236 -40.10 -16.53 10.65
C SER A 236 -40.08 -18.03 10.98
N GLY A 237 -39.37 -18.82 10.17
CA GLY A 237 -39.20 -20.26 10.37
C GLY A 237 -38.08 -20.63 11.36
N HIS A 238 -37.63 -21.88 11.27
CA HIS A 238 -36.60 -22.43 12.15
C HIS A 238 -35.32 -22.76 11.36
N VAL A 239 -34.20 -22.16 11.75
CA VAL A 239 -32.86 -22.50 11.23
C VAL A 239 -32.11 -23.29 12.29
N LEU A 240 -31.77 -24.54 12.02
CA LEU A 240 -31.03 -25.40 12.95
C LEU A 240 -29.54 -25.03 13.00
N GLY A 241 -28.99 -24.54 11.89
CA GLY A 241 -27.61 -24.07 11.80
C GLY A 241 -27.43 -22.59 12.16
N ASP A 242 -26.38 -21.99 11.61
CA ASP A 242 -26.09 -20.56 11.72
C ASP A 242 -26.83 -19.75 10.64
N MET A 243 -27.14 -18.49 10.93
CA MET A 243 -27.73 -17.55 9.96
C MET A 243 -26.72 -16.44 9.62
N LEU A 244 -26.32 -16.35 8.36
CA LEU A 244 -25.50 -15.28 7.81
C LEU A 244 -26.34 -14.42 6.88
N SER A 245 -26.46 -13.12 7.17
CA SER A 245 -27.30 -12.19 6.41
C SER A 245 -26.54 -10.95 5.95
N THR A 246 -26.70 -10.54 4.70
CA THR A 246 -26.28 -9.22 4.22
C THR A 246 -27.42 -8.57 3.45
N SER A 247 -28.08 -7.57 4.04
CA SER A 247 -29.37 -7.12 3.55
C SER A 247 -29.63 -5.62 3.70
N GLY A 248 -30.65 -5.09 3.03
CA GLY A 248 -31.15 -3.74 3.33
C GLY A 248 -31.85 -3.70 4.70
N GLN A 249 -32.74 -4.65 4.93
CA GLN A 249 -33.47 -4.87 6.16
C GLN A 249 -33.53 -6.36 6.51
N VAL A 250 -33.38 -6.69 7.79
CA VAL A 250 -33.55 -8.05 8.33
C VAL A 250 -34.56 -8.01 9.48
N ARG A 251 -35.56 -8.87 9.41
CA ARG A 251 -36.53 -9.13 10.47
C ARG A 251 -36.51 -10.62 10.82
N MET A 252 -35.95 -10.94 11.97
CA MET A 252 -35.89 -12.31 12.49
C MET A 252 -36.93 -12.45 13.61
N THR A 253 -38.00 -13.20 13.35
CA THR A 253 -39.07 -13.51 14.31
C THR A 253 -39.11 -14.98 14.71
N GLY A 254 -38.44 -15.86 13.95
CA GLY A 254 -38.43 -17.30 14.15
C GLY A 254 -37.43 -17.78 15.20
N GLN A 255 -36.80 -18.94 14.95
CA GLN A 255 -35.77 -19.51 15.82
C GLN A 255 -34.51 -19.84 15.01
N VAL A 256 -33.35 -19.50 15.56
CA VAL A 256 -32.02 -19.88 15.05
C VAL A 256 -31.30 -20.60 16.18
N ASP A 257 -31.05 -21.91 16.05
CA ASP A 257 -30.38 -22.67 17.10
C ASP A 257 -28.87 -22.36 17.16
N GLY A 258 -28.28 -22.00 16.02
CA GLY A 258 -26.92 -21.52 15.91
C GLY A 258 -26.73 -20.05 16.29
N SER A 259 -25.78 -19.42 15.59
CA SER A 259 -25.42 -18.00 15.73
C SER A 259 -26.00 -17.18 14.58
N ILE A 260 -26.35 -15.92 14.85
CA ILE A 260 -26.71 -14.95 13.80
C ILE A 260 -25.51 -14.06 13.52
N ARG A 261 -25.16 -13.87 12.25
CA ARG A 261 -24.14 -12.91 11.78
C ARG A 261 -24.74 -12.07 10.66
N GLY A 262 -25.08 -10.82 10.95
CA GLY A 262 -25.88 -9.97 10.06
C GLY A 262 -25.28 -8.61 9.79
N TYR A 263 -25.31 -8.17 8.54
CA TYR A 263 -25.03 -6.78 8.13
C TYR A 263 -26.26 -6.22 7.43
N ALA A 264 -26.90 -5.18 7.99
CA ALA A 264 -28.03 -4.53 7.31
C ALA A 264 -28.28 -3.09 7.74
N GLY A 265 -29.00 -2.32 6.93
CA GLY A 265 -29.42 -0.98 7.33
C GLY A 265 -30.28 -0.99 8.59
N ASN A 266 -31.26 -1.89 8.65
CA ASN A 266 -32.13 -2.10 9.81
C ASN A 266 -32.16 -3.59 10.18
N ILE A 267 -31.90 -3.91 11.45
CA ILE A 267 -31.97 -5.27 11.98
C ILE A 267 -32.98 -5.28 13.13
N THR A 268 -33.96 -6.18 13.06
CA THR A 268 -34.89 -6.44 14.16
C THR A 268 -34.88 -7.92 14.49
N ILE A 269 -34.54 -8.25 15.73
CA ILE A 269 -34.58 -9.61 16.26
C ILE A 269 -35.66 -9.66 17.34
N LYS A 270 -36.64 -10.55 17.16
CA LYS A 270 -37.70 -10.85 18.14
C LYS A 270 -37.68 -12.31 18.58
N GLY A 271 -37.00 -13.16 17.82
CA GLY A 271 -37.00 -14.60 17.99
C GLY A 271 -35.97 -15.11 18.99
N LYS A 272 -35.81 -16.44 18.99
CA LYS A 272 -34.82 -17.13 19.82
C LYS A 272 -33.51 -17.35 19.06
N VAL A 273 -32.39 -17.08 19.72
CA VAL A 273 -31.04 -17.38 19.22
C VAL A 273 -30.33 -18.29 20.22
N GLY A 274 -30.01 -19.51 19.80
CA GLY A 274 -29.41 -20.52 20.67
C GLY A 274 -27.95 -20.25 21.04
N ARG A 275 -27.23 -19.44 20.25
CA ARG A 275 -25.84 -19.05 20.51
C ARG A 275 -25.67 -17.53 20.48
N ASN A 276 -24.75 -17.02 19.65
CA ASN A 276 -24.32 -15.63 19.68
C ASN A 276 -24.97 -14.82 18.56
N VAL A 277 -25.10 -13.51 18.76
CA VAL A 277 -25.49 -12.57 17.70
C VAL A 277 -24.33 -11.63 17.42
N MET A 278 -23.92 -11.56 16.16
CA MET A 278 -23.04 -10.52 15.63
C MET A 278 -23.84 -9.70 14.62
N SER A 279 -24.06 -8.42 14.87
CA SER A 279 -24.87 -7.57 13.98
C SER A 279 -24.24 -6.22 13.72
N PHE A 280 -24.25 -5.76 12.48
CA PHE A 280 -23.80 -4.41 12.13
C PHE A 280 -24.85 -3.71 11.28
N GLY A 281 -25.24 -2.49 11.66
CA GLY A 281 -26.28 -1.77 10.94
C GLY A 281 -26.50 -0.31 11.31
N GLY A 282 -27.39 0.37 10.61
CA GLY A 282 -27.80 1.72 11.00
C GLY A 282 -28.59 1.68 12.31
N ASP A 283 -29.62 0.85 12.33
CA ASP A 283 -30.49 0.62 13.48
C ASP A 283 -30.53 -0.88 13.81
N VAL A 284 -30.21 -1.21 15.05
CA VAL A 284 -30.30 -2.59 15.58
C VAL A 284 -31.26 -2.60 16.75
N ASN A 285 -32.33 -3.38 16.63
CA ASN A 285 -33.36 -3.55 17.63
C ASN A 285 -33.44 -5.02 18.08
N LEU A 286 -33.10 -5.27 19.35
CA LEU A 286 -33.35 -6.53 20.04
C LEU A 286 -34.62 -6.35 20.86
N ASP A 287 -35.74 -6.76 20.27
CA ASP A 287 -37.08 -6.55 20.81
C ASP A 287 -37.28 -7.31 22.13
N HIS A 288 -38.29 -6.95 22.91
CA HIS A 288 -38.56 -7.56 24.22
C HIS A 288 -38.76 -9.09 24.19
N ASP A 289 -39.26 -9.63 23.07
CA ASP A 289 -39.44 -11.07 22.87
C ASP A 289 -38.12 -11.81 22.53
N ALA A 290 -37.05 -11.07 22.21
CA ALA A 290 -35.79 -11.65 21.78
C ALA A 290 -35.10 -12.38 22.94
N LEU A 291 -34.74 -13.65 22.71
CA LEU A 291 -34.06 -14.49 23.69
C LEU A 291 -32.74 -14.99 23.09
N ILE A 292 -31.63 -14.38 23.47
CA ILE A 292 -30.30 -14.71 22.98
C ILE A 292 -29.56 -15.43 24.10
N THR A 293 -29.30 -16.73 23.91
CA THR A 293 -28.68 -17.55 24.97
C THR A 293 -27.20 -17.22 25.18
N GLY A 294 -26.51 -16.81 24.11
CA GLY A 294 -25.09 -16.45 24.13
C GLY A 294 -24.82 -14.95 24.28
N SER A 295 -23.73 -14.51 23.68
CA SER A 295 -23.28 -13.11 23.71
C SER A 295 -23.73 -12.34 22.48
N VAL A 296 -23.90 -11.03 22.63
CA VAL A 296 -24.24 -10.10 21.55
C VAL A 296 -23.03 -9.20 21.27
N THR A 297 -22.58 -9.16 20.03
CA THR A 297 -21.63 -8.18 19.52
C THR A 297 -22.32 -7.35 18.45
N THR A 298 -22.45 -6.04 18.64
CA THR A 298 -23.17 -5.19 17.70
C THR A 298 -22.43 -3.89 17.40
N GLY A 299 -22.48 -3.44 16.15
CA GLY A 299 -22.02 -2.10 15.76
C GLY A 299 -23.15 -1.35 15.06
N SER A 300 -23.65 -0.26 15.64
CA SER A 300 -24.77 0.48 15.06
C SER A 300 -24.77 1.98 15.21
N GLY A 301 -25.58 2.68 14.42
CA GLY A 301 -25.90 4.08 14.70
C GLY A 301 -26.75 4.20 15.96
N ARG A 302 -27.81 3.39 16.02
CA ARG A 302 -28.72 3.26 17.16
C ARG A 302 -28.86 1.80 17.58
N LEU A 303 -28.79 1.54 18.88
CA LEU A 303 -29.05 0.26 19.51
C LEU A 303 -30.24 0.40 20.45
N SER A 304 -31.26 -0.45 20.28
CA SER A 304 -32.32 -0.67 21.28
C SER A 304 -32.23 -2.12 21.74
N LEU A 305 -32.06 -2.33 23.04
CA LEU A 305 -32.00 -3.65 23.66
C LEU A 305 -33.09 -3.75 24.73
N ASP A 306 -34.20 -4.38 24.36
CA ASP A 306 -35.35 -4.60 25.22
C ASP A 306 -35.50 -6.08 25.61
N GLY A 307 -34.87 -7.00 24.87
CA GLY A 307 -34.90 -8.44 25.10
C GLY A 307 -33.88 -8.98 26.11
N HIS A 308 -33.68 -10.30 26.10
CA HIS A 308 -32.77 -11.02 27.01
C HIS A 308 -31.48 -11.45 26.31
N VAL A 309 -30.34 -11.07 26.89
CA VAL A 309 -29.01 -11.53 26.51
C VAL A 309 -28.43 -12.38 27.63
N GLY A 310 -28.22 -13.67 27.39
CA GLY A 310 -27.82 -14.63 28.42
C GLY A 310 -26.39 -14.46 28.93
N ARG A 311 -25.49 -13.90 28.10
CA ARG A 311 -24.08 -13.68 28.42
C ARG A 311 -23.69 -12.20 28.27
N ASP A 312 -22.61 -11.93 27.54
CA ASP A 312 -21.98 -10.62 27.48
C ASP A 312 -22.51 -9.78 26.30
N LEU A 313 -22.56 -8.47 26.48
CA LEU A 313 -22.86 -7.49 25.45
C LEU A 313 -21.58 -6.70 25.11
N LEU A 314 -21.21 -6.69 23.84
CA LEU A 314 -20.21 -5.78 23.28
C LEU A 314 -20.89 -4.90 22.22
N ALA A 315 -21.05 -3.61 22.49
CA ALA A 315 -21.73 -2.69 21.60
C ALA A 315 -20.84 -1.53 21.17
N PHE A 316 -20.82 -1.23 19.88
CA PHE A 316 -20.24 -0.02 19.29
C PHE A 316 -21.37 0.80 18.70
N ALA A 317 -21.97 1.70 19.48
CA ALA A 317 -23.17 2.40 19.06
C ALA A 317 -23.16 3.91 19.30
N GLY A 318 -23.59 4.70 18.32
CA GLY A 318 -23.72 6.15 18.47
C GLY A 318 -24.66 6.51 19.62
N GLN A 319 -25.82 5.85 19.66
CA GLN A 319 -26.80 5.93 20.74
C GLN A 319 -27.23 4.53 21.16
N SER A 320 -27.16 4.23 22.45
CA SER A 320 -27.58 2.95 23.04
C SER A 320 -28.71 3.15 24.04
N ASN A 321 -29.84 2.47 23.86
CA ASN A 321 -30.91 2.35 24.85
C ASN A 321 -31.02 0.90 25.33
N ILE A 322 -30.93 0.70 26.64
CA ILE A 322 -30.98 -0.64 27.26
C ILE A 322 -32.12 -0.65 28.27
N SER A 323 -33.13 -1.46 27.99
CA SER A 323 -34.28 -1.68 28.87
C SER A 323 -34.46 -3.17 29.26
N GLY A 324 -33.77 -4.08 28.56
CA GLY A 324 -33.84 -5.53 28.78
C GLY A 324 -32.80 -6.11 29.76
N ASP A 325 -32.64 -7.43 29.72
CA ASP A 325 -31.78 -8.18 30.62
C ASP A 325 -30.43 -8.53 29.97
N ILE A 326 -29.35 -8.43 30.74
CA ILE A 326 -27.99 -8.86 30.35
C ILE A 326 -27.41 -9.73 31.47
N GLY A 327 -27.20 -11.01 31.18
CA GLY A 327 -26.72 -12.01 32.14
C GLY A 327 -25.23 -11.89 32.49
N GLY A 328 -24.43 -11.26 31.63
CA GLY A 328 -22.98 -11.08 31.78
C GLY A 328 -22.53 -9.62 31.80
N ALA A 329 -21.31 -9.37 31.34
CA ALA A 329 -20.72 -8.04 31.28
C ALA A 329 -21.24 -7.24 30.08
N ALA A 330 -21.36 -5.92 30.23
CA ALA A 330 -21.72 -5.01 29.15
C ALA A 330 -20.59 -4.01 28.88
N LYS A 331 -19.97 -4.11 27.70
CA LYS A 331 -18.96 -3.16 27.21
C LYS A 331 -19.54 -2.36 26.05
N ILE A 332 -19.61 -1.05 26.22
CA ILE A 332 -20.30 -0.17 25.28
C ILE A 332 -19.37 0.98 24.91
N TYR A 333 -19.17 1.17 23.61
CA TYR A 333 -18.37 2.24 23.03
C TYR A 333 -19.29 3.11 22.18
N GLY A 334 -19.34 4.43 22.42
CA GLY A 334 -20.37 5.22 21.77
C GLY A 334 -20.44 6.70 22.11
N GLY A 335 -21.47 7.36 21.60
CA GLY A 335 -21.76 8.76 21.94
C GLY A 335 -22.58 8.85 23.23
N GLU A 336 -23.70 8.13 23.29
CA GLU A 336 -24.69 8.20 24.36
C GLU A 336 -25.15 6.80 24.81
N LEU A 337 -25.29 6.63 26.12
CA LEU A 337 -25.85 5.42 26.75
C LEU A 337 -26.98 5.81 27.71
N ASN A 338 -28.16 5.23 27.46
CA ASN A 338 -29.33 5.32 28.33
C ASN A 338 -29.67 3.92 28.85
N ILE A 339 -29.76 3.79 30.17
CA ILE A 339 -30.18 2.58 30.87
C ILE A 339 -31.51 2.86 31.54
N ASP A 340 -32.57 2.21 31.03
CA ASP A 340 -33.95 2.39 31.47
C ASP A 340 -34.26 1.66 32.78
N SER A 341 -35.41 1.99 33.38
CA SER A 341 -35.85 1.45 34.68
C SER A 341 -36.02 -0.08 34.73
N SER A 342 -36.27 -0.72 33.59
CA SER A 342 -36.50 -2.17 33.51
C SER A 342 -35.21 -2.98 33.32
N ALA A 343 -34.08 -2.34 33.09
CA ALA A 343 -32.83 -3.03 32.79
C ALA A 343 -32.31 -3.84 33.99
N ASP A 344 -31.88 -5.08 33.73
CA ASP A 344 -31.24 -5.97 34.71
C ASP A 344 -29.90 -6.48 34.15
N ILE A 345 -28.80 -5.87 34.59
CA ILE A 345 -27.45 -6.19 34.15
C ILE A 345 -26.69 -6.84 35.30
N ARG A 346 -26.40 -8.13 35.15
CA ARG A 346 -25.82 -8.97 36.22
C ARG A 346 -24.28 -8.93 36.28
N GLY A 347 -23.62 -8.40 35.26
CA GLY A 347 -22.16 -8.22 35.21
C GLY A 347 -21.72 -6.75 35.28
N PRO A 348 -20.40 -6.49 35.16
CA PRO A 348 -19.86 -5.14 35.13
C PRO A 348 -20.27 -4.40 33.85
N VAL A 349 -20.49 -3.08 33.98
CA VAL A 349 -20.82 -2.18 32.87
C VAL A 349 -19.68 -1.20 32.64
N ASP A 350 -18.97 -1.36 31.52
CA ASP A 350 -17.94 -0.44 31.06
C ASP A 350 -18.51 0.39 29.91
N PHE A 351 -18.57 1.71 30.09
CA PHE A 351 -19.01 2.63 29.05
C PHE A 351 -17.91 3.63 28.72
N GLU A 352 -17.48 3.63 27.47
CA GLU A 352 -16.51 4.59 26.95
C GLU A 352 -17.20 5.47 25.91
N GLY A 353 -17.45 6.74 26.23
CA GLY A 353 -18.19 7.64 25.34
C GLY A 353 -18.00 9.14 25.55
N ASP A 354 -18.67 9.93 24.72
CA ASP A 354 -18.52 11.40 24.69
C ASP A 354 -19.27 12.10 25.85
N LYS A 355 -20.43 11.56 26.25
CA LYS A 355 -21.31 12.07 27.31
C LYS A 355 -21.43 11.07 28.46
N GLU A 356 -21.75 11.56 29.65
CA GLU A 356 -22.04 10.69 30.80
C GLU A 356 -23.29 9.82 30.53
N PRO A 357 -23.30 8.55 30.98
CA PRO A 357 -24.44 7.66 30.79
C PRO A 357 -25.62 8.10 31.65
N GLN A 358 -26.83 8.08 31.09
CA GLN A 358 -28.06 8.33 31.83
C GLN A 358 -28.61 7.01 32.36
N VAL A 359 -28.55 6.82 33.67
CA VAL A 359 -28.99 5.59 34.34
C VAL A 359 -30.20 5.87 35.19
N SER A 360 -31.29 5.13 34.97
CA SER A 360 -32.48 5.22 35.79
C SER A 360 -32.21 4.67 37.21
N PRO A 361 -32.69 5.33 38.29
CA PRO A 361 -32.54 4.84 39.67
C PRO A 361 -33.14 3.46 39.95
N GLN A 362 -34.03 2.98 39.08
CA GLN A 362 -34.72 1.70 39.23
C GLN A 362 -34.01 0.54 38.51
N ALA A 363 -32.99 0.85 37.69
CA ALA A 363 -32.22 -0.16 36.97
C ALA A 363 -31.46 -1.06 37.95
N LYS A 364 -31.48 -2.38 37.71
CA LYS A 364 -30.74 -3.35 38.52
C LYS A 364 -29.37 -3.56 37.91
N LEU A 365 -28.35 -2.99 38.55
CA LEU A 365 -26.97 -3.12 38.11
C LEU A 365 -26.15 -3.86 39.18
N ALA A 366 -25.40 -4.89 38.77
CA ALA A 366 -24.51 -5.62 39.66
C ALA A 366 -23.36 -4.75 40.18
N SER A 367 -22.92 -3.77 39.39
CA SER A 367 -21.93 -2.76 39.79
C SER A 367 -22.28 -1.40 39.19
N PRO A 368 -21.80 -0.29 39.78
CA PRO A 368 -21.87 1.02 39.14
C PRO A 368 -21.24 1.01 37.74
N VAL A 369 -21.75 1.86 36.86
CA VAL A 369 -21.21 2.02 35.50
C VAL A 369 -19.83 2.67 35.59
N HIS A 370 -18.81 1.99 35.06
CA HIS A 370 -17.48 2.54 34.91
C HIS A 370 -17.42 3.38 33.64
N PHE A 371 -17.48 4.71 33.79
CA PHE A 371 -17.47 5.66 32.69
C PHE A 371 -16.06 6.19 32.40
N VAL A 372 -15.64 6.06 31.15
CA VAL A 372 -14.42 6.69 30.63
C VAL A 372 -14.81 7.65 29.52
N LYS A 373 -14.46 8.93 29.67
CA LYS A 373 -14.71 9.92 28.63
C LYS A 373 -13.78 9.70 27.44
N GLN A 374 -14.33 9.50 26.25
CA GLN A 374 -13.54 9.42 25.02
C GLN A 374 -12.85 10.77 24.75
N THR A 375 -11.52 10.72 24.61
CA THR A 375 -10.73 11.89 24.22
C THR A 375 -10.32 11.77 22.76
N HIS A 376 -10.94 12.57 21.90
CA HIS A 376 -10.62 12.63 20.48
C HIS A 376 -9.36 13.49 20.27
N GLY A 377 -8.19 12.86 20.17
CA GLY A 377 -6.96 13.53 19.74
C GLY A 377 -5.66 12.90 20.27
N PRO A 378 -4.51 13.23 19.66
CA PRO A 378 -3.22 12.82 20.19
C PRO A 378 -3.01 13.40 21.59
N ASN A 379 -2.69 12.54 22.54
CA ASN A 379 -2.36 12.98 23.89
C ASN A 379 -0.92 13.52 23.93
N TYR A 380 -0.77 14.82 23.67
CA TYR A 380 0.54 15.51 23.66
C TYR A 380 1.27 15.45 25.02
N SER A 381 0.57 15.15 26.11
CA SER A 381 1.19 15.03 27.43
C SER A 381 1.90 13.70 27.66
N ASN A 382 1.61 12.68 26.84
CA ASN A 382 2.18 11.35 27.00
C ASN A 382 3.54 11.25 26.28
N PRO A 383 4.66 10.93 26.97
CA PRO A 383 5.97 10.72 26.35
C PRO A 383 5.94 9.70 25.21
N HIS A 384 5.03 8.72 25.31
CA HIS A 384 4.79 7.70 24.31
C HIS A 384 4.50 8.30 22.91
N TYR A 385 3.77 9.41 22.84
CA TYR A 385 3.46 10.10 21.58
C TYR A 385 4.73 10.55 20.83
N TYR A 386 5.70 11.13 21.56
CA TYR A 386 6.94 11.62 20.98
C TYR A 386 7.87 10.48 20.56
N ILE A 387 7.93 9.40 21.33
CA ILE A 387 8.67 8.18 20.99
C ILE A 387 8.14 7.62 19.66
N TRP A 388 6.81 7.51 19.53
CA TRP A 388 6.15 7.09 18.31
C TRP A 388 6.47 8.03 17.13
N GLN A 389 6.51 9.33 17.37
CA GLN A 389 6.84 10.28 16.33
C GLN A 389 8.28 10.13 15.82
N LEU A 390 9.25 9.90 16.71
CA LEU A 390 10.64 9.65 16.35
C LEU A 390 10.79 8.37 15.52
N ILE A 391 10.08 7.32 15.91
CA ILE A 391 9.98 6.06 15.18
C ILE A 391 9.46 6.27 13.76
N TRP A 392 8.33 6.98 13.61
CA TRP A 392 7.77 7.26 12.29
C TRP A 392 8.68 8.15 11.45
N ALA A 393 9.42 9.07 12.07
CA ALA A 393 10.39 9.91 11.39
C ALA A 393 11.59 9.08 10.88
N SER A 394 12.12 8.17 11.71
CA SER A 394 13.22 7.29 11.31
C SER A 394 12.80 6.34 10.19
N ALA A 395 11.60 5.74 10.26
CA ALA A 395 11.04 4.92 9.20
C ALA A 395 10.91 5.68 7.87
N TYR A 396 10.51 6.96 7.92
CA TYR A 396 10.39 7.81 6.73
C TYR A 396 11.74 8.14 6.09
N ILE A 397 12.74 8.40 6.92
CA ILE A 397 14.12 8.66 6.48
C ILE A 397 14.70 7.40 5.83
N LEU A 398 14.48 6.23 6.44
CA LEU A 398 14.91 4.94 5.87
C LEU A 398 14.19 4.65 4.54
N PHE A 399 12.88 4.89 4.47
CA PHE A 399 12.12 4.77 3.22
C PHE A 399 12.70 5.66 2.12
N GLY A 400 12.97 6.94 2.45
CA GLY A 400 13.62 7.87 1.54
C GLY A 400 15.00 7.41 1.09
N LEU A 401 15.82 6.91 2.02
CA LEU A 401 17.14 6.36 1.73
C LEU A 401 17.05 5.21 0.71
N VAL A 402 16.16 4.24 0.97
CA VAL A 402 15.99 3.07 0.11
C VAL A 402 15.58 3.50 -1.29
N LEU A 403 14.65 4.46 -1.43
CA LEU A 403 14.23 4.96 -2.73
C LEU A 403 15.32 5.76 -3.46
N PHE A 404 16.04 6.63 -2.75
CA PHE A 404 17.17 7.37 -3.33
C PHE A 404 18.29 6.41 -3.75
N ALA A 405 18.55 5.34 -3.00
CA ALA A 405 19.55 4.33 -3.34
C ALA A 405 19.11 3.45 -4.52
N LEU A 406 17.84 3.07 -4.59
CA LEU A 406 17.29 2.25 -5.69
C LEU A 406 17.21 3.04 -7.00
N MET A 407 16.90 4.34 -6.93
CA MET A 407 16.65 5.18 -8.10
C MET A 407 17.33 6.57 -7.96
N PRO A 408 18.67 6.65 -7.91
CA PRO A 408 19.40 7.89 -7.59
C PRO A 408 19.21 8.98 -8.65
N ALA A 409 19.32 8.62 -9.93
CA ALA A 409 19.14 9.56 -11.04
C ALA A 409 17.71 10.11 -11.13
N PHE A 410 16.70 9.28 -10.82
CA PHE A 410 15.31 9.72 -10.78
C PHE A 410 15.07 10.69 -9.62
N SER A 411 15.59 10.37 -8.44
CA SER A 411 15.46 11.19 -7.25
C SER A 411 16.12 12.56 -7.43
N SER A 412 17.32 12.62 -8.02
CA SER A 412 17.97 13.91 -8.33
C SER A 412 17.20 14.74 -9.35
N GLN A 413 16.64 14.10 -10.38
CA GLN A 413 15.79 14.78 -11.39
C GLN A 413 14.50 15.33 -10.76
N ALA A 414 13.88 14.57 -9.86
CA ALA A 414 12.66 14.98 -9.16
C ALA A 414 12.92 16.18 -8.24
N VAL A 415 14.02 16.17 -7.49
CA VAL A 415 14.43 17.31 -6.65
C VAL A 415 14.66 18.56 -7.50
N ASN A 416 15.45 18.45 -8.57
CA ASN A 416 15.74 19.61 -9.44
C ASN A 416 14.48 20.18 -10.12
N SER A 417 13.53 19.32 -10.48
CA SER A 417 12.27 19.73 -11.10
C SER A 417 11.42 20.66 -10.23
N LEU A 418 11.52 20.53 -8.90
CA LEU A 418 10.83 21.43 -7.95
C LEU A 418 11.34 22.86 -8.02
N GLN A 419 12.62 23.07 -8.35
CA GLN A 419 13.22 24.41 -8.44
C GLN A 419 13.00 25.04 -9.82
N GLU A 420 13.19 24.25 -10.89
CA GLU A 420 13.20 24.76 -12.26
C GLU A 420 11.79 25.07 -12.77
N HIS A 421 10.76 24.34 -12.30
CA HIS A 421 9.41 24.43 -12.85
C HIS A 421 8.33 24.39 -11.76
N LEU A 422 8.33 25.38 -10.86
CA LEU A 422 7.32 25.56 -9.80
C LEU A 422 5.88 25.51 -10.32
N GLY A 423 5.57 26.23 -11.41
CA GLY A 423 4.20 26.26 -11.97
C GLY A 423 3.75 24.93 -12.56
N ALA A 424 4.61 24.27 -13.34
CA ALA A 424 4.25 23.00 -13.99
C ALA A 424 4.13 21.84 -12.99
N THR A 425 4.96 21.83 -11.94
CA THR A 425 4.88 20.83 -10.87
C THR A 425 3.59 21.00 -10.06
N LEU A 426 3.19 22.22 -9.71
CA LEU A 426 1.92 22.46 -9.00
C LEU A 426 0.69 22.12 -9.87
N GLY A 427 0.71 22.46 -11.17
CA GLY A 427 -0.38 22.10 -12.09
C GLY A 427 -0.54 20.58 -12.24
N LEU A 428 0.58 19.86 -12.43
CA LEU A 428 0.57 18.40 -12.48
C LEU A 428 0.19 17.76 -11.13
N ALA A 429 0.56 18.37 -10.01
CA ALA A 429 0.16 17.90 -8.69
C ALA A 429 -1.35 17.86 -8.51
N VAL A 430 -2.07 18.90 -8.97
CA VAL A 430 -3.54 18.93 -8.90
C VAL A 430 -4.14 17.91 -9.87
N LEU A 431 -3.66 17.87 -11.11
CA LEU A 431 -4.21 16.99 -12.14
C LEU A 431 -3.99 15.50 -11.82
N VAL A 432 -2.77 15.11 -11.45
CA VAL A 432 -2.45 13.72 -11.08
C VAL A 432 -2.93 13.41 -9.68
N GLY A 433 -2.86 14.36 -8.75
CA GLY A 433 -3.33 14.18 -7.37
C GLY A 433 -4.81 13.81 -7.31
N PHE A 434 -5.69 14.65 -7.85
CA PHE A 434 -7.13 14.41 -7.81
C PHE A 434 -7.61 13.56 -8.99
N GLY A 435 -7.12 13.82 -10.21
CA GLY A 435 -7.57 13.12 -11.41
C GLY A 435 -7.24 11.63 -11.39
N LEU A 436 -6.02 11.24 -11.00
CA LEU A 436 -5.66 9.82 -10.91
C LEU A 436 -6.42 9.12 -9.77
N PHE A 437 -6.63 9.81 -8.65
CA PHE A 437 -7.39 9.27 -7.52
C PHE A 437 -8.86 9.00 -7.90
N VAL A 438 -9.53 9.97 -8.52
CA VAL A 438 -10.92 9.82 -8.98
C VAL A 438 -11.02 8.75 -10.07
N ALA A 439 -10.09 8.74 -11.03
CA ALA A 439 -10.05 7.71 -12.08
C ALA A 439 -9.87 6.31 -11.49
N ALA A 440 -9.05 6.15 -10.45
CA ALA A 440 -8.86 4.88 -9.76
C ALA A 440 -10.12 4.43 -9.01
N LEU A 441 -10.84 5.34 -8.35
CA LEU A 441 -12.13 5.02 -7.73
C LEU A 441 -13.19 4.61 -8.76
N ILE A 442 -13.25 5.29 -9.90
CA ILE A 442 -14.15 4.92 -11.01
C ILE A 442 -13.77 3.53 -11.55
N ALA A 443 -12.47 3.24 -11.71
CA ALA A 443 -12.01 1.93 -12.14
C ALA A 443 -12.46 0.83 -11.17
N CYS A 444 -12.44 1.10 -9.86
CA CYS A 444 -12.88 0.16 -8.82
C CYS A 444 -14.36 -0.24 -8.90
N VAL A 445 -15.20 0.51 -9.62
CA VAL A 445 -16.62 0.14 -9.85
C VAL A 445 -16.73 -1.11 -10.73
N THR A 446 -15.75 -1.37 -11.59
CA THR A 446 -15.73 -2.55 -12.47
C THR A 446 -14.93 -3.70 -11.84
N VAL A 447 -15.34 -4.96 -12.06
CA VAL A 447 -14.66 -6.13 -11.49
C VAL A 447 -13.20 -6.23 -11.96
N VAL A 448 -12.94 -5.93 -13.24
CA VAL A 448 -11.57 -5.91 -13.80
C VAL A 448 -10.80 -4.68 -13.29
N GLY A 449 -11.46 -3.53 -13.24
CA GLY A 449 -10.85 -2.29 -12.78
C GLY A 449 -10.66 -2.21 -11.27
N LEU A 450 -11.21 -3.11 -10.46
CA LEU A 450 -10.91 -3.19 -9.02
C LEU A 450 -9.42 -3.44 -8.77
N PHE A 451 -8.79 -4.36 -9.48
CA PHE A 451 -7.37 -4.67 -9.30
C PHE A 451 -6.50 -3.54 -9.84
N VAL A 452 -6.86 -3.00 -11.00
CA VAL A 452 -6.15 -1.85 -11.59
C VAL A 452 -6.30 -0.62 -10.71
N GLY A 453 -7.50 -0.37 -10.18
CA GLY A 453 -7.82 0.75 -9.31
C GLY A 453 -7.11 0.64 -7.96
N LEU A 454 -7.13 -0.53 -7.32
CA LEU A 454 -6.37 -0.78 -6.08
C LEU A 454 -4.86 -0.65 -6.30
N ALA A 455 -4.31 -1.20 -7.39
CA ALA A 455 -2.89 -1.04 -7.72
C ALA A 455 -2.55 0.44 -8.00
N THR A 456 -3.41 1.15 -8.70
CA THR A 456 -3.24 2.58 -9.00
C THR A 456 -3.30 3.42 -7.72
N LEU A 457 -4.24 3.13 -6.82
CA LEU A 457 -4.32 3.78 -5.51
C LEU A 457 -3.07 3.49 -4.68
N ALA A 458 -2.59 2.24 -4.64
CA ALA A 458 -1.37 1.88 -3.93
C ALA A 458 -0.15 2.64 -4.47
N LEU A 459 0.01 2.71 -5.79
CA LEU A 459 1.07 3.49 -6.44
C LEU A 459 0.92 4.99 -6.20
N TRP A 460 -0.30 5.52 -6.25
CA TRP A 460 -0.61 6.91 -5.96
C TRP A 460 -0.23 7.28 -4.51
N PHE A 461 -0.63 6.45 -3.54
CA PHE A 461 -0.21 6.60 -2.15
C PHE A 461 1.31 6.54 -2.04
N GLY A 462 1.97 5.51 -2.60
CA GLY A 462 3.43 5.40 -2.59
C GLY A 462 4.13 6.63 -3.17
N THR A 463 3.56 7.23 -4.21
CA THR A 463 4.08 8.45 -4.83
C THR A 463 3.90 9.69 -3.96
N LEU A 464 2.80 9.82 -3.21
CA LEU A 464 2.64 10.89 -2.22
C LEU A 464 3.70 10.79 -1.10
N TYR A 465 3.96 9.57 -0.62
CA TYR A 465 4.99 9.33 0.39
C TYR A 465 6.39 9.67 -0.16
N PHE A 466 6.69 9.23 -1.37
CA PHE A 466 7.96 9.57 -2.01
C PHE A 466 8.07 11.07 -2.30
N GLY A 467 6.98 11.72 -2.71
CA GLY A 467 6.91 13.16 -2.98
C GLY A 467 7.34 14.00 -1.77
N LEU A 468 6.88 13.63 -0.57
CA LEU A 468 7.29 14.33 0.66
C LEU A 468 8.80 14.21 0.91
N VAL A 469 9.39 13.05 0.62
CA VAL A 469 10.85 12.85 0.72
C VAL A 469 11.60 13.75 -0.27
N VAL A 470 11.13 13.84 -1.52
CA VAL A 470 11.71 14.72 -2.56
C VAL A 470 11.65 16.19 -2.13
N VAL A 471 10.51 16.64 -1.59
CA VAL A 471 10.38 18.01 -1.04
C VAL A 471 11.26 18.21 0.18
N GLY A 472 11.42 17.20 1.04
CA GLY A 472 12.38 17.22 2.14
C GLY A 472 13.82 17.43 1.65
N ALA A 473 14.25 16.68 0.63
CA ALA A 473 15.57 16.88 0.02
C ALA A 473 15.72 18.29 -0.55
N GLN A 474 14.66 18.84 -1.14
CA GLN A 474 14.66 20.20 -1.67
C GLN A 474 14.79 21.27 -0.58
N LEU A 475 14.04 21.14 0.51
CA LEU A 475 14.17 22.04 1.66
C LEU A 475 15.56 21.97 2.29
N GLY A 476 16.14 20.76 2.39
CA GLY A 476 17.51 20.60 2.85
C GLY A 476 18.55 21.25 1.94
N GLN A 477 18.33 21.24 0.61
CA GLN A 477 19.18 21.97 -0.34
C GLN A 477 19.05 23.49 -0.23
N TRP A 478 17.86 24.01 0.10
CA TRP A 478 17.70 25.44 0.37
C TRP A 478 18.49 25.89 1.60
N LEU A 479 18.62 25.03 2.62
CA LEU A 479 19.34 25.35 3.85
C LEU A 479 20.86 25.12 3.75
N MET A 480 21.30 24.01 3.13
CA MET A 480 22.70 23.56 3.12
C MET A 480 23.38 23.66 1.73
N GLY A 481 22.76 24.36 0.77
CA GLY A 481 23.27 24.51 -0.59
C GLY A 481 23.09 23.26 -1.47
N ARG A 482 23.45 23.36 -2.74
CA ARG A 482 23.26 22.28 -3.74
C ARG A 482 24.35 21.22 -3.66
N THR A 483 24.02 20.01 -4.10
CA THR A 483 24.99 18.92 -4.23
C THR A 483 24.58 17.98 -5.36
N LYS A 484 25.58 17.39 -6.02
CA LYS A 484 25.40 16.28 -6.98
C LYS A 484 25.76 14.93 -6.38
N GLU A 485 26.41 14.93 -5.23
CA GLU A 485 26.87 13.74 -4.54
C GLU A 485 25.72 13.05 -3.80
N PHE A 486 25.70 11.72 -3.81
CA PHE A 486 24.62 10.92 -3.24
C PHE A 486 24.48 11.11 -1.72
N TRP A 487 25.55 10.91 -0.96
CA TRP A 487 25.50 10.98 0.52
C TRP A 487 25.15 12.38 1.05
N PRO A 488 25.70 13.47 0.51
CA PRO A 488 25.26 14.81 0.89
C PRO A 488 23.81 15.12 0.48
N LEU A 489 23.28 14.52 -0.58
CA LEU A 489 21.87 14.66 -0.96
C LEU A 489 20.94 13.98 0.05
N VAL A 490 21.31 12.77 0.49
CA VAL A 490 20.61 12.05 1.56
C VAL A 490 20.65 12.84 2.87
N GLY A 491 21.79 13.43 3.24
CA GLY A 491 21.87 14.27 4.45
C GLY A 491 20.89 15.45 4.43
N ARG A 492 20.72 16.09 3.26
CA ARG A 492 19.74 17.17 3.05
C ARG A 492 18.31 16.68 3.14
N MET A 493 18.03 15.51 2.55
CA MET A 493 16.74 14.82 2.70
C MET A 493 16.39 14.58 4.16
N CYS A 494 17.32 14.04 4.96
CA CYS A 494 17.09 13.82 6.38
C CYS A 494 16.69 15.10 7.11
N VAL A 495 17.46 16.18 6.92
CA VAL A 495 17.18 17.46 7.59
C VAL A 495 15.83 18.04 7.16
N GLY A 496 15.53 18.05 5.85
CA GLY A 496 14.26 18.61 5.39
C GLY A 496 13.04 17.77 5.78
N VAL A 497 13.16 16.43 5.82
CA VAL A 497 12.09 15.56 6.33
C VAL A 497 11.83 15.82 7.81
N VAL A 498 12.88 16.01 8.62
CA VAL A 498 12.73 16.38 10.04
C VAL A 498 12.02 17.73 10.17
N ILE A 499 12.39 18.73 9.36
CA ILE A 499 11.72 20.04 9.36
C ILE A 499 10.23 19.90 9.01
N ILE A 500 9.89 19.20 7.93
CA ILE A 500 8.48 18.96 7.55
C ILE A 500 7.73 18.25 8.67
N ARG A 501 8.35 17.25 9.32
CA ARG A 501 7.74 16.51 10.43
C ARG A 501 7.48 17.37 11.65
N VAL A 502 8.41 18.26 12.01
CA VAL A 502 8.23 19.21 13.11
C VAL A 502 7.14 20.22 12.78
N LEU A 503 7.10 20.75 11.55
CA LEU A 503 6.00 21.62 11.10
C LEU A 503 4.65 20.88 11.10
N ALA A 504 4.66 19.59 10.78
CA ALA A 504 3.47 18.73 10.82
C ALA A 504 2.97 18.43 12.24
N MET A 505 3.77 18.69 13.29
CA MET A 505 3.33 18.56 14.70
C MET A 505 2.48 19.74 15.15
N ILE A 506 2.51 20.87 14.45
CA ILE A 506 1.77 22.06 14.83
C ILE A 506 0.26 21.74 14.74
N PRO A 507 -0.48 21.83 15.86
CA PRO A 507 -1.93 21.60 15.84
C PRO A 507 -2.62 22.52 14.82
N GLN A 508 -3.65 22.01 14.15
CA GLN A 508 -4.47 22.70 13.13
C GLN A 508 -3.78 23.07 11.80
N VAL A 509 -2.47 23.36 11.77
CA VAL A 509 -1.76 23.78 10.53
C VAL A 509 -0.89 22.66 9.95
N GLY A 510 -0.47 21.71 10.77
CA GLY A 510 0.46 20.65 10.37
C GLY A 510 -0.01 19.79 9.19
N TRP A 511 -1.33 19.62 9.02
CA TRP A 511 -1.88 18.89 7.87
C TRP A 511 -1.61 19.60 6.55
N ILE A 512 -1.63 20.93 6.52
CA ILE A 512 -1.37 21.73 5.31
C ILE A 512 0.06 21.53 4.84
N PHE A 513 1.03 21.56 5.76
CA PHE A 513 2.43 21.32 5.43
C PHE A 513 2.68 19.88 4.97
N LYS A 514 2.08 18.90 5.65
CA LYS A 514 2.22 17.48 5.30
C LYS A 514 1.66 17.18 3.91
N TYR A 515 0.41 17.54 3.66
CA TYR A 515 -0.25 17.24 2.38
C TYR A 515 0.25 18.16 1.27
N GLY A 516 0.50 19.44 1.56
CA GLY A 516 1.09 20.38 0.60
C GLY A 516 2.45 19.90 0.08
N ALA A 517 3.34 19.45 0.97
CA ALA A 517 4.63 18.88 0.58
C ALA A 517 4.46 17.58 -0.23
N ALA A 518 3.57 16.69 0.18
CA ALA A 518 3.31 15.44 -0.55
C ALA A 518 2.79 15.69 -1.98
N PHE A 519 1.82 16.60 -2.14
CA PHE A 519 1.28 16.98 -3.44
C PHE A 519 2.31 17.69 -4.31
N TRP A 520 3.09 18.62 -3.75
CA TRP A 520 4.13 19.29 -4.53
C TRP A 520 5.19 18.31 -5.06
N GLY A 521 5.60 17.34 -4.23
CA GLY A 521 6.49 16.25 -4.64
C GLY A 521 5.87 15.32 -5.68
N LEU A 522 4.58 14.98 -5.57
CA LEU A 522 3.85 14.21 -6.59
C LEU A 522 3.91 14.89 -7.96
N GLY A 523 3.77 16.22 -7.99
CA GLY A 523 3.89 17.02 -9.19
C GLY A 523 5.27 16.95 -9.84
N ALA A 524 6.32 17.02 -9.04
CA ALA A 524 7.70 16.88 -9.51
C ALA A 524 8.00 15.48 -10.06
N ILE A 525 7.57 14.44 -9.36
CA ILE A 525 7.70 13.05 -9.81
C ILE A 525 6.96 12.85 -11.15
N SER A 526 5.74 13.36 -11.24
CA SER A 526 4.92 13.30 -12.47
C SER A 526 5.59 14.01 -13.64
N LEU A 527 6.23 15.17 -13.41
CA LEU A 527 6.94 15.91 -14.46
C LEU A 527 8.15 15.13 -14.99
N VAL A 528 8.92 14.47 -14.12
CA VAL A 528 10.05 13.63 -14.54
C VAL A 528 9.56 12.44 -15.37
N ILE A 529 8.48 11.80 -14.93
CA ILE A 529 7.86 10.68 -15.67
C ILE A 529 7.37 11.15 -17.04
N PHE A 530 6.65 12.28 -17.10
CA PHE A 530 6.12 12.84 -18.33
C PHE A 530 7.24 13.16 -19.34
N ARG A 531 8.35 13.75 -18.89
CA ARG A 531 9.52 14.05 -19.73
C ARG A 531 10.18 12.80 -20.31
N ARG A 532 10.16 11.68 -19.60
CA ARG A 532 10.70 10.41 -20.10
C ARG A 532 9.85 9.78 -21.20
N PHE A 533 8.56 10.09 -21.24
CA PHE A 533 7.64 9.62 -22.28
C PHE A 533 7.57 10.54 -23.50
N GLN A 534 8.15 11.74 -23.46
CA GLN A 534 8.22 12.59 -24.64
C GLN A 534 9.36 12.10 -25.58
N PRO A 535 9.06 11.79 -26.86
CA PRO A 535 10.10 11.46 -27.83
C PRO A 535 11.00 12.68 -28.04
N VAL A 536 12.32 12.47 -28.02
CA VAL A 536 13.30 13.51 -28.35
C VAL A 536 13.00 13.97 -29.79
N PRO A 537 12.69 15.26 -30.04
CA PRO A 537 12.53 15.74 -31.40
C PRO A 537 13.86 15.54 -32.14
N ALA A 538 13.82 14.80 -33.25
CA ALA A 538 14.99 14.59 -34.09
C ALA A 538 15.51 15.95 -34.57
N THR A 539 16.63 16.40 -34.02
CA THR A 539 17.35 17.58 -34.49
C THR A 539 17.72 17.34 -35.96
N GLY A 540 17.19 18.20 -36.82
CA GLY A 540 17.31 18.09 -38.27
C GLY A 540 18.76 18.00 -38.74
N LEU A 541 19.01 17.06 -39.65
CA LEU A 541 20.19 17.02 -40.48
C LEU A 541 20.22 18.30 -41.33
N THR A 542 21.07 19.25 -40.95
CA THR A 542 21.51 20.31 -41.86
C THR A 542 22.38 19.66 -42.93
N VAL A 543 21.86 19.57 -44.16
CA VAL A 543 22.65 19.24 -45.35
C VAL A 543 23.58 20.44 -45.63
N PRO A 544 24.90 20.24 -45.76
CA PRO A 544 25.82 21.33 -46.09
C PRO A 544 25.65 21.78 -47.55
N PRO A 545 26.05 23.03 -47.88
CA PRO A 545 25.57 23.78 -49.06
C PRO A 545 25.93 23.19 -50.41
#